data_AF-A0A075N207-F1
#
_entry.id   AF-A0A075N207-F1
#
_cell.length_a   1.000
_cell.length_b   1.000
_cell.length_c   1.000
_cell.angle_alpha   90.00
_cell.angle_beta   90.00
_cell.angle_gamma   90.00
#
_symmetry.space_group_name_H-M   'P 1'
#
loop_
_entity.id
_entity.type
_entity.pdbx_description
1 polymer ?
#
loop_
_entity_poly.entity_id
_entity_poly.type
_entity_poly.pdbx_seq_one_letter_code
_entity_poly.pdbx_strand_id
1 'polypeptide(L)'
;MSDRKEKSSEANSNQRGTKKFSSENTLDEGVIAFGEWLMSAEDLSARCGPLSLRKMINDDEILLFDAMLNQDVIVKMIGGVPECGACHNDTECMHIGFSICVAQMNRRNAI
;
A
#
# COMPACT_ATOMS: atom_id res chain seq x y z
N MET A 1 0.83 20.44 -57.78
CA MET A 1 1.91 19.85 -56.96
C MET A 1 1.26 19.55 -55.60
N SER A 2 0.53 18.44 -55.42
CA SER A 2 0.96 17.03 -55.37
C SER A 2 1.81 16.70 -54.13
N ASP A 3 1.16 16.02 -53.20
CA ASP A 3 1.63 14.91 -52.35
C ASP A 3 2.47 15.13 -51.07
N ARG A 4 1.85 14.67 -49.96
CA ARG A 4 2.35 13.78 -48.88
C ARG A 4 3.38 14.31 -47.87
N LYS A 5 3.02 14.24 -46.58
CA LYS A 5 3.29 13.07 -45.72
C LYS A 5 2.57 13.15 -44.37
N GLU A 6 1.72 12.16 -44.10
CA GLU A 6 1.37 11.77 -42.73
C GLU A 6 2.64 11.35 -41.99
N LYS A 7 2.75 11.72 -40.71
CA LYS A 7 3.43 10.87 -39.74
C LYS A 7 2.79 11.03 -38.36
N SER A 8 1.98 10.03 -38.03
CA SER A 8 1.61 9.64 -36.68
C SER A 8 2.85 9.42 -35.80
N SER A 9 2.73 9.79 -34.54
CA SER A 9 3.23 8.99 -33.42
C SER A 9 2.68 9.58 -32.15
N GLU A 10 1.61 8.95 -31.65
CA GLU A 10 1.16 9.01 -30.28
C GLU A 10 2.35 8.69 -29.36
N ALA A 11 2.89 9.71 -28.70
CA ALA A 11 3.71 9.48 -27.53
C ALA A 11 2.75 9.25 -26.36
N ASN A 12 2.22 8.02 -26.27
CA ASN A 12 1.66 7.51 -25.02
C ASN A 12 2.82 7.39 -24.03
N SER A 13 3.15 8.51 -23.38
CA SER A 13 4.08 8.48 -22.27
C SER A 13 3.36 7.80 -21.12
N ASN A 14 3.58 6.49 -21.01
CA ASN A 14 3.41 5.73 -19.79
C ASN A 14 4.34 6.37 -18.73
N GLN A 15 3.92 7.50 -18.19
CA GLN A 15 4.44 8.00 -16.93
C GLN A 15 3.85 7.06 -15.87
N ARG A 16 4.51 5.91 -15.67
CA ARG A 16 4.57 5.32 -14.32
C ARG A 16 5.34 6.34 -13.49
N GLY A 17 4.63 7.39 -13.08
CA GLY A 17 5.14 8.37 -12.16
C GLY A 17 5.56 7.59 -10.93
N THR A 18 6.84 7.65 -10.60
CA THR A 18 7.30 7.34 -9.27
C THR A 18 6.60 8.33 -8.35
N LYS A 19 5.42 7.95 -7.87
CA LYS A 19 4.63 8.76 -6.95
C LYS A 19 5.56 9.04 -5.78
N LYS A 20 5.97 10.30 -5.62
CA LYS A 20 6.70 10.73 -4.44
C LYS A 20 5.75 10.47 -3.29
N PHE A 21 6.04 9.45 -2.49
CA PHE A 21 5.38 9.30 -1.20
C PHE A 21 5.65 10.57 -0.42
N SER A 22 4.57 11.23 -0.01
CA SER A 22 4.62 12.22 1.06
C SER A 22 5.36 11.55 2.22
N SER A 23 6.28 12.25 2.88
CA SER A 23 6.93 11.74 4.09
C SER A 23 5.97 11.72 5.30
N GLU A 24 4.67 11.73 5.04
CA GLU A 24 3.61 11.87 6.02
C GLU A 24 3.21 10.47 6.49
N ASN A 25 3.31 10.25 7.80
CA ASN A 25 3.02 8.97 8.43
C ASN A 25 1.64 9.04 9.11
N THR A 26 0.57 9.15 8.32
CA THR A 26 -0.80 9.35 8.82
C THR A 26 -1.69 8.14 8.52
N LEU A 27 -2.84 8.04 9.21
CA LEU A 27 -3.84 7.00 8.94
C LEU A 27 -4.32 7.01 7.48
N ASP A 28 -4.58 8.20 6.93
CA ASP A 28 -5.10 8.36 5.57
C ASP A 28 -4.10 7.88 4.51
N GLU A 29 -2.81 8.16 4.71
CA GLU A 29 -1.75 7.62 3.84
C GLU A 29 -1.71 6.08 3.91
N GLY A 30 -2.06 5.49 5.06
CA GLY A 30 -2.20 4.04 5.20
C GLY A 30 -3.33 3.47 4.36
N VAL A 31 -4.46 4.19 4.29
CA VAL A 31 -5.60 3.81 3.44
C VAL A 31 -5.25 3.93 1.95
N ILE A 32 -4.54 5.00 1.57
CA ILE A 32 -4.07 5.20 0.20
C ILE A 32 -3.10 4.07 -0.19
N ALA A 33 -2.12 3.79 0.66
CA ALA A 33 -1.16 2.70 0.46
C ALA A 33 -1.83 1.34 0.31
N PHE A 34 -2.89 1.06 1.09
CA PHE A 34 -3.69 -0.15 0.94
C PHE A 34 -4.38 -0.23 -0.42
N GLY A 35 -4.95 0.88 -0.91
CA GLY A 35 -5.54 0.95 -2.24
C GLY A 35 -4.52 0.66 -3.35
N GLU A 36 -3.32 1.22 -3.23
CA GLU A 36 -2.22 0.96 -4.18
C GLU A 36 -1.77 -0.50 -4.15
N TRP A 37 -1.64 -1.08 -2.95
CA TRP A 37 -1.34 -2.49 -2.79
C TRP A 37 -2.41 -3.39 -3.42
N LEU A 38 -3.70 -3.10 -3.22
CA LEU A 38 -4.81 -3.85 -3.84
C LEU A 38 -4.74 -3.82 -5.36
N MET A 39 -4.49 -2.65 -5.96
CA MET A 39 -4.35 -2.51 -7.41
C MET A 39 -3.14 -3.27 -7.96
N SER A 40 -2.13 -3.52 -7.13
CA SER A 40 -0.93 -4.28 -7.49
C SER A 40 -1.05 -5.79 -7.28
N ALA A 41 -2.08 -6.26 -6.57
CA ALA A 41 -2.23 -7.68 -6.25
C ALA A 41 -2.41 -8.58 -7.50
N GLU A 42 -2.86 -8.03 -8.62
CA GLU A 42 -2.95 -8.74 -9.91
C GLU A 42 -1.59 -8.88 -10.63
N ASP A 43 -0.61 -8.04 -10.29
CA ASP A 43 0.76 -8.06 -10.81
C ASP A 43 1.77 -8.17 -9.66
N LEU A 44 1.96 -9.39 -9.15
CA LEU A 44 2.88 -9.72 -8.05
C LEU A 44 4.34 -9.28 -8.28
N SER A 45 4.71 -8.92 -9.51
CA SER A 45 6.04 -8.39 -9.83
C SER A 45 6.21 -6.93 -9.41
N ALA A 46 5.11 -6.19 -9.28
CA ALA A 46 5.08 -4.84 -8.78
C ALA A 46 4.74 -4.86 -7.29
N ARG A 47 5.77 -4.88 -6.43
CA ARG A 47 5.63 -4.36 -5.06
C ARG A 47 5.33 -2.86 -5.19
N CYS A 48 4.07 -2.53 -5.48
CA CYS A 48 3.63 -1.17 -5.69
C CYS A 48 3.15 -0.61 -4.36
N GLY A 49 3.58 0.61 -4.04
CA GLY A 49 3.21 1.25 -2.79
C GLY A 49 4.32 1.26 -1.74
N PRO A 50 4.12 2.03 -0.66
CA PRO A 50 5.08 2.17 0.43
C PRO A 50 4.98 0.99 1.42
N LEU A 51 3.83 0.28 1.41
CA LEU A 51 3.51 -0.83 2.29
C LEU A 51 2.99 -2.01 1.48
N SER A 52 3.29 -3.22 1.95
CA SER A 52 2.73 -4.46 1.39
C SER A 52 2.42 -5.47 2.49
N LEU A 53 1.32 -6.20 2.34
CA LEU A 53 0.96 -7.27 3.28
C LEU A 53 1.89 -8.47 3.06
N ARG A 54 2.62 -8.90 4.10
CA ARG A 54 3.39 -10.14 4.08
C ARG A 54 2.56 -11.33 4.54
N LYS A 55 1.91 -11.18 5.69
CA LYS A 55 1.13 -12.25 6.33
C LYS A 55 0.18 -11.67 7.37
N MET A 56 -0.96 -12.31 7.56
CA MET A 56 -1.77 -12.18 8.78
C MET A 56 -1.49 -13.38 9.70
N ILE A 57 -1.19 -13.11 10.96
CA ILE A 57 -0.94 -14.10 12.01
C ILE A 57 -2.12 -14.02 12.97
N ASN A 58 -3.06 -14.95 12.83
CA ASN A 58 -4.37 -14.88 13.48
C ASN A 58 -5.14 -13.60 13.07
N ASP A 59 -6.26 -13.32 13.74
CA ASP A 59 -7.04 -12.09 13.51
C ASP A 59 -6.47 -10.87 14.24
N ASP A 60 -5.40 -11.06 15.02
CA ASP A 60 -4.85 -10.07 15.96
C ASP A 60 -3.46 -9.54 15.59
N GLU A 61 -2.77 -10.12 14.61
CA GLU A 61 -1.42 -9.66 14.23
C GLU A 61 -1.26 -9.61 12.71
N ILE A 62 -0.72 -8.48 12.22
CA ILE A 62 -0.50 -8.22 10.80
C ILE A 62 0.98 -7.91 10.60
N LEU A 63 1.60 -8.65 9.69
CA LEU A 63 2.97 -8.44 9.24
C LEU A 63 2.95 -7.68 7.92
N LEU A 64 3.42 -6.44 7.96
CA LEU A 64 3.61 -5.58 6.79
C LEU A 64 5.09 -5.54 6.42
N PHE A 65 5.40 -5.33 5.14
CA PHE A 65 6.72 -4.87 4.72
C PHE A 65 6.62 -3.40 4.33
N ASP A 66 7.45 -2.60 4.98
CA ASP A 66 7.60 -1.17 4.71
C ASP A 66 8.79 -0.95 3.79
N ALA A 67 8.54 -0.42 2.60
CA ALA A 67 9.57 -0.15 1.60
C ALA A 67 10.41 1.09 1.93
N MET A 68 9.88 2.05 2.68
CA MET A 68 10.60 3.25 3.12
C MET A 68 11.57 2.93 4.26
N LEU A 69 11.17 2.05 5.19
CA LEU A 69 12.02 1.56 6.28
C LEU A 69 12.85 0.34 5.86
N ASN A 70 12.53 -0.28 4.72
CA ASN A 70 13.12 -1.51 4.21
C ASN A 70 13.16 -2.65 5.26
N GLN A 71 12.07 -2.82 5.99
CA GLN A 71 11.94 -3.81 7.05
C GLN A 71 10.51 -4.31 7.19
N ASP A 72 10.35 -5.46 7.85
CA ASP A 72 9.04 -5.95 8.25
C ASP A 72 8.58 -5.21 9.52
N VAL A 73 7.31 -4.80 9.53
CA VAL A 73 6.64 -4.08 10.61
C VAL A 73 5.49 -4.92 11.12
N ILE A 74 5.46 -5.15 12.43
CA ILE A 74 4.38 -5.87 13.10
C ILE A 74 3.38 -4.85 13.65
N VAL A 75 2.11 -5.04 13.29
CA VAL A 75 0.98 -4.33 13.87
C VAL A 75 0.13 -5.34 14.65
N LYS A 76 -0.15 -5.05 15.92
CA LYS A 76 -0.93 -5.93 16.80
C LYS A 76 -2.26 -5.29 17.17
N MET A 77 -3.31 -6.08 17.26
CA MET A 77 -4.60 -5.69 17.80
C MET A 77 -4.65 -6.08 19.29
N ILE A 78 -4.54 -5.11 20.18
CA ILE A 78 -4.61 -5.32 21.63
C ILE A 78 -5.94 -4.75 22.14
N GLY A 79 -6.87 -5.63 22.55
CA GLY A 79 -8.18 -5.20 23.06
C GLY A 79 -9.02 -4.42 22.04
N GLY A 80 -8.81 -4.67 20.74
CA GLY A 80 -9.46 -3.94 19.65
C GLY A 80 -8.75 -2.65 19.23
N VAL A 81 -7.65 -2.27 19.89
CA VAL A 81 -6.83 -1.11 19.54
C VAL A 81 -5.59 -1.59 18.76
N PRO A 82 -5.32 -1.06 17.56
CA PRO A 82 -4.11 -1.40 16.82
C PRO A 82 -2.89 -0.66 17.39
N GLU A 83 -1.77 -1.37 17.55
CA GLU A 83 -0.49 -0.84 18.00
C GLU A 83 0.62 -1.17 16.98
N CYS A 84 1.39 -0.16 16.57
CA CYS A 84 2.47 -0.31 15.61
C CYS A 84 3.83 -0.46 16.31
N GLY A 85 4.50 -1.59 16.09
CA GLY A 85 5.83 -1.86 16.66
C GLY A 85 6.96 -1.00 16.09
N ALA A 86 6.77 -0.35 14.94
CA ALA A 86 7.78 0.51 14.32
C ALA A 86 7.61 2.00 14.64
N CYS A 87 6.43 2.44 15.06
CA CYS A 87 6.11 3.84 15.31
C CYS A 87 6.03 4.18 16.81
N HIS A 88 6.85 3.56 17.66
CA HIS A 88 6.79 3.76 19.12
C HIS A 88 5.40 3.48 19.73
N ASN A 89 4.68 2.49 19.20
CA ASN A 89 3.29 2.17 19.59
C ASN A 89 2.30 3.31 19.34
N ASP A 90 2.55 4.15 18.33
CA ASP A 90 1.59 5.13 17.85
C ASP A 90 0.34 4.44 17.27
N THR A 91 -0.82 5.03 17.57
CA THR A 91 -2.15 4.61 17.11
C THR A 91 -2.57 5.30 15.81
N GLU A 92 -1.84 6.33 15.37
CA GLU A 92 -2.18 7.17 14.21
C GLU A 92 -1.08 7.19 13.15
N CYS A 93 -0.65 6.01 12.68
CA CYS A 93 0.36 5.92 11.63
C CYS A 93 -0.11 5.20 10.36
N MET A 94 0.67 5.33 9.28
CA MET A 94 0.38 4.71 7.99
C MET A 94 0.28 3.17 8.10
N HIS A 95 1.10 2.53 8.94
CA HIS A 95 1.00 1.07 9.19
C HIS A 95 -0.34 0.67 9.81
N ILE A 96 -0.89 1.51 10.69
CA ILE A 96 -2.19 1.30 11.33
C ILE A 96 -3.31 1.44 10.31
N GLY A 97 -3.31 2.52 9.54
CA GLY A 97 -4.31 2.76 8.50
C GLY A 97 -4.38 1.60 7.50
N PHE A 98 -3.22 1.12 7.05
CA PHE A 98 -3.14 -0.05 6.18
C PHE A 98 -3.66 -1.32 6.86
N SER A 99 -3.24 -1.57 8.10
CA SER A 99 -3.62 -2.77 8.87
C SER A 99 -5.13 -2.84 9.14
N ILE A 100 -5.78 -1.72 9.43
CA ILE A 100 -7.23 -1.64 9.62
C ILE A 100 -7.95 -2.08 8.33
N CYS A 101 -7.52 -1.57 7.18
CA CYS A 101 -8.11 -1.95 5.89
C CYS A 101 -7.94 -3.44 5.58
N VAL A 102 -6.76 -4.01 5.86
CA VAL A 102 -6.50 -5.45 5.72
C VAL A 102 -7.43 -6.26 6.62
N ALA A 103 -7.55 -5.89 7.91
CA ALA A 103 -8.42 -6.58 8.85
C ALA A 103 -9.89 -6.53 8.41
N GLN A 104 -10.36 -5.37 7.92
CA GLN A 104 -11.72 -5.22 7.38
C GLN A 104 -11.94 -6.05 6.10
N MET A 105 -10.94 -6.14 5.23
CA MET A 105 -11.00 -7.00 4.05
C MET A 105 -11.09 -8.48 4.45
N ASN A 106 -10.25 -8.94 5.38
CA ASN A 106 -10.25 -10.33 5.83
C ASN A 106 -11.60 -10.73 6.47
N ARG A 107 -12.15 -9.86 7.32
CA ARG A 107 -13.48 -10.07 7.95
C ARG A 107 -14.62 -10.16 6.92
N ARG A 108 -14.52 -9.44 5.80
CA ARG A 108 -15.51 -9.50 4.71
C ARG A 108 -15.39 -10.75 3.85
N ASN A 109 -14.21 -11.35 3.77
CA ASN A 109 -13.93 -12.52 2.93
C ASN A 109 -14.13 -13.86 3.67
N ALA A 110 -14.30 -13.84 5.00
CA ALA A 110 -14.51 -15.03 5.84
C ALA A 110 -15.96 -15.57 5.82
N ILE A 111 -16.64 -15.51 4.66
CA ILE A 111 -18.01 -16.03 4.46
C ILE A 111 -17.96 -17.47 3.96
#